data_AF-A0AAU0MK13-F1
#
_entry.id   AF-A0AAU0MK13-F1
#
_cell.length_a   1.000
_cell.length_b   1.000
_cell.length_c   1.000
_cell.angle_alpha   90.00
_cell.angle_beta   90.00
_cell.angle_gamma   90.00
#
_symmetry.space_group_name_H-M   'P 1'
#
loop_
_entity.id
_entity.type
_entity.pdbx_description
1 polymer ?
#
loop_
_entity_poly.entity_id
_entity_poly.type
_entity_poly.pdbx_seq_one_letter_code
_entity_poly.pdbx_strand_id
1 'polypeptide(L)'
;MARGKSERQRAQEQARARERAYEARRTLHDGIVARRRRDTVVAAVAGGLVIAAAIASQVAFATIGPGAPAPDDTSSPSPSLSSAPAPEPSTTP
;
A
#
# COMPACT_ATOMS: atom_id res chain seq x y z
N MET A 1 -3.08 71.88 10.58
CA MET A 1 -2.90 70.45 10.92
C MET A 1 -3.56 69.46 9.93
N ALA A 2 -4.16 69.89 8.81
CA ALA A 2 -4.94 69.00 7.92
C ALA A 2 -4.12 68.08 6.99
N ARG A 3 -2.90 68.47 6.61
CA ARG A 3 -2.07 67.75 5.60
C ARG A 3 -1.65 66.33 6.04
N GLY A 4 -1.43 66.14 7.34
CA GLY A 4 -1.03 64.83 7.89
C GLY A 4 -2.13 63.78 7.88
N LYS A 5 -3.42 64.17 7.86
CA LYS A 5 -4.55 63.22 7.83
C LYS A 5 -4.74 62.62 6.44
N SER A 6 -4.57 63.42 5.38
CA SER A 6 -4.65 62.99 3.99
C SER A 6 -3.50 62.06 3.58
N GLU A 7 -2.29 62.29 4.08
CA GLU A 7 -1.14 61.41 3.81
C GLU A 7 -1.29 60.05 4.49
N ARG A 8 -1.77 60.02 5.75
CA ARG A 8 -2.06 58.77 6.46
C ARG A 8 -3.18 57.96 5.78
N GLN A 9 -4.22 58.60 5.27
CA GLN A 9 -5.28 57.93 4.52
C GLN A 9 -4.75 57.30 3.22
N ARG A 10 -3.97 58.05 2.43
CA ARG A 10 -3.33 57.53 1.22
C ARG A 10 -2.37 56.37 1.50
N ALA A 11 -1.60 56.44 2.59
CA ALA A 11 -0.71 55.37 3.00
C ALA A 11 -1.49 54.10 3.41
N GLN A 12 -2.62 54.25 4.11
CA GLN A 12 -3.49 53.12 4.46
C GLN A 12 -4.15 52.47 3.23
N GLU A 13 -4.58 53.27 2.26
CA GLU A 13 -5.11 52.75 0.99
C GLU A 13 -4.05 51.99 0.19
N GLN A 14 -2.83 52.53 0.11
CA GLN A 14 -1.70 51.86 -0.54
C GLN A 14 -1.30 50.56 0.17
N ALA A 15 -1.37 50.50 1.50
CA ALA A 15 -1.13 49.29 2.26
C ALA A 15 -2.15 48.19 1.93
N ARG A 16 -3.44 48.53 1.92
CA ARG A 16 -4.53 47.60 1.56
C ARG A 16 -4.44 47.13 0.10
N ALA A 17 -4.04 48.02 -0.81
CA ALA A 17 -3.83 47.67 -2.21
C ALA A 17 -2.71 46.63 -2.38
N ARG A 18 -1.63 46.75 -1.58
CA ARG A 18 -0.55 45.77 -1.56
C ARG A 18 -0.98 44.44 -0.95
N GLU A 19 -1.76 44.47 0.14
CA GLU A 19 -2.30 43.25 0.78
C GLU A 19 -3.10 42.39 -0.21
N ARG A 20 -4.01 42.99 -0.98
CA ARG A 20 -4.79 42.27 -2.00
C ARG A 20 -3.93 41.65 -3.10
N ALA A 21 -2.89 42.36 -3.53
CA ALA A 21 -1.98 41.85 -4.56
C ALA A 21 -1.15 40.64 -4.06
N TYR A 22 -0.78 40.63 -2.78
CA TYR A 22 -0.11 39.49 -2.16
C TYR A 22 -1.04 38.29 -1.94
N GLU A 23 -2.28 38.55 -1.57
CA GLU A 23 -3.30 37.51 -1.37
C GLU A 23 -3.66 36.79 -2.68
N ALA A 24 -3.78 37.54 -3.77
CA ALA A 24 -4.03 36.98 -5.10
C ALA A 24 -2.90 36.04 -5.58
N ARG A 25 -1.64 36.36 -5.27
CA ARG A 25 -0.50 35.50 -5.64
C ARG A 25 -0.44 34.23 -4.79
N ARG A 26 -0.77 34.33 -3.50
CA ARG A 26 -0.81 33.19 -2.58
C ARG A 26 -1.87 32.17 -2.99
N THR A 27 -3.09 32.65 -3.22
CA THR A 27 -4.22 31.78 -3.59
C THR A 27 -3.99 31.02 -4.90
N LEU A 28 -3.31 31.65 -5.86
CA LEU A 28 -2.96 31.02 -7.14
C LEU A 28 -1.92 29.90 -6.95
N HIS A 29 -0.87 30.15 -6.16
CA HIS A 29 0.14 29.15 -5.85
C HIS A 29 -0.43 27.96 -5.07
N ASP A 30 -1.23 28.25 -4.04
CA ASP A 30 -1.88 27.23 -3.21
C ASP A 30 -2.85 26.37 -4.04
N GLY A 31 -3.58 26.97 -4.98
CA GLY A 31 -4.46 26.26 -5.89
C GLY A 31 -3.72 25.26 -6.81
N ILE A 32 -2.57 25.64 -7.34
CA ILE A 32 -1.74 24.76 -8.19
C ILE A 32 -1.19 23.59 -7.37
N VAL A 33 -0.68 23.86 -6.16
CA VAL A 33 -0.13 22.83 -5.27
C VAL A 33 -1.24 21.86 -4.81
N ALA A 34 -2.41 22.38 -4.46
CA ALA A 34 -3.54 21.57 -4.02
C ALA A 34 -4.04 20.62 -5.12
N ARG A 35 -4.13 21.08 -6.38
CA ARG A 35 -4.50 20.22 -7.51
C ARG A 35 -3.50 19.08 -7.71
N ARG A 36 -2.20 19.40 -7.77
CA ARG A 36 -1.15 18.37 -7.93
C ARG A 36 -1.18 17.33 -6.82
N ARG A 37 -1.34 17.77 -5.56
CA ARG A 37 -1.44 16.84 -4.41
C ARG A 37 -2.67 15.93 -4.53
N ARG A 38 -3.83 16.48 -4.88
CA ARG A 38 -5.05 15.69 -5.08
C ARG A 38 -4.86 14.66 -6.19
N ASP A 39 -4.32 15.07 -7.34
CA ASP A 39 -4.12 14.18 -8.49
C ASP A 39 -3.08 13.09 -8.17
N THR A 40 -1.98 13.41 -7.48
CA THR A 40 -0.99 12.42 -7.05
C THR A 40 -1.57 11.43 -6.04
N VAL A 41 -2.37 11.89 -5.07
CA VAL A 41 -3.02 11.00 -4.10
C VAL A 41 -4.02 10.08 -4.81
N VAL A 42 -4.84 10.61 -5.71
CA VAL A 42 -5.78 9.80 -6.50
C VAL A 42 -5.03 8.77 -7.35
N ALA A 43 -3.95 9.18 -8.03
CA ALA A 43 -3.12 8.28 -8.82
C ALA A 43 -2.46 7.20 -7.96
N ALA A 44 -1.95 7.55 -6.78
CA ALA A 44 -1.35 6.60 -5.85
C ALA A 44 -2.37 5.59 -5.31
N VAL A 45 -3.58 6.04 -4.96
CA VAL A 45 -4.66 5.15 -4.51
C VAL A 45 -5.11 4.23 -5.64
N ALA A 46 -5.37 4.78 -6.83
CA ALA A 46 -5.78 3.99 -7.99
C ALA A 46 -4.70 2.97 -8.39
N GLY A 47 -3.44 3.39 -8.49
CA GLY A 47 -2.31 2.49 -8.78
C GLY A 47 -2.12 1.43 -7.70
N GLY A 48 -2.24 1.81 -6.42
CA GLY A 48 -2.18 0.88 -5.29
C GLY A 48 -3.27 -0.20 -5.34
N LEU A 49 -4.50 0.18 -5.70
CA LEU A 49 -5.61 -0.78 -5.87
C LEU A 49 -5.35 -1.76 -7.01
N VAL A 50 -4.80 -1.29 -8.13
CA VAL A 50 -4.46 -2.16 -9.27
C VAL A 50 -3.37 -3.17 -8.88
N ILE A 51 -2.32 -2.71 -8.20
CA ILE A 51 -1.24 -3.58 -7.71
C ILE A 51 -1.78 -4.61 -6.71
N ALA A 52 -2.60 -4.17 -5.75
CA ALA A 52 -3.23 -5.05 -4.77
C ALA A 52 -4.12 -6.12 -5.45
N ALA A 53 -4.90 -5.73 -6.45
CA ALA A 53 -5.72 -6.66 -7.23
C ALA A 53 -4.87 -7.68 -8.00
N ALA A 54 -3.73 -7.26 -8.57
CA ALA A 54 -2.82 -8.17 -9.26
C ALA A 54 -2.21 -9.21 -8.30
N ILE A 55 -1.75 -8.78 -7.12
CA ILE A 55 -1.21 -9.68 -6.09
C ILE A 55 -2.31 -10.63 -5.60
N ALA A 56 -3.50 -10.12 -5.28
CA ALA A 56 -4.63 -10.96 -4.87
C ALA A 56 -4.98 -12.00 -5.95
N SER A 57 -4.92 -11.62 -7.22
CA SER A 57 -5.16 -12.54 -8.35
C SER A 57 -4.10 -13.64 -8.41
N GLN A 58 -2.82 -13.31 -8.22
CA GLN A 58 -1.74 -14.29 -8.17
C GLN A 58 -1.92 -15.27 -7.00
N VAL A 59 -2.24 -14.76 -5.81
CA VAL A 59 -2.50 -15.59 -4.62
C VAL A 59 -3.66 -16.52 -4.88
N ALA A 60 -4.80 -16.00 -5.37
CA ALA A 60 -5.97 -16.82 -5.67
C ALA A 60 -5.65 -17.92 -6.70
N PHE A 61 -4.88 -17.60 -7.75
CA PHE A 61 -4.43 -18.58 -8.74
C PHE A 61 -3.54 -19.67 -8.13
N ALA A 62 -2.65 -19.30 -7.21
CA ALA A 62 -1.73 -20.22 -6.54
C ALA A 62 -2.39 -21.05 -5.42
N THR A 63 -3.51 -20.62 -4.84
CA THR A 63 -4.15 -21.34 -3.71
C THR A 63 -5.40 -22.11 -4.11
N ILE A 64 -6.20 -21.58 -5.04
CA ILE A 64 -7.50 -22.15 -5.44
C ILE A 64 -7.46 -22.60 -6.91
N GLY A 65 -6.61 -21.97 -7.71
CA GLY A 65 -6.48 -22.23 -9.14
C GLY A 65 -5.57 -23.44 -9.47
N PRO A 66 -5.35 -23.69 -10.77
CA PRO A 66 -4.58 -24.85 -11.25
C PRO A 66 -3.08 -24.83 -10.88
N GLY A 67 -2.60 -23.77 -10.21
CA GLY A 67 -1.27 -23.71 -9.61
C GLY A 67 -1.22 -24.15 -8.15
N ALA A 68 -2.33 -24.59 -7.56
CA ALA A 68 -2.38 -25.07 -6.19
C ALA A 68 -1.56 -26.36 -6.02
N PRO A 69 -0.67 -26.45 -5.01
CA PRO A 69 0.07 -27.68 -4.75
C PRO A 69 -0.90 -28.82 -4.43
N ALA A 70 -0.64 -30.01 -4.98
CA ALA A 70 -1.40 -31.19 -4.65
C ALA A 70 -1.35 -31.42 -3.12
N PRO A 71 -2.46 -31.77 -2.47
CA PRO A 71 -2.43 -32.11 -1.05
C PRO A 71 -1.45 -33.28 -0.86
N ASP A 72 -0.44 -33.08 0.00
CA ASP A 72 0.47 -34.15 0.40
C ASP A 72 -0.35 -35.22 1.12
N ASP A 73 -0.52 -36.38 0.50
CA ASP A 73 -1.03 -37.57 1.16
C ASP A 73 -0.02 -37.98 2.24
N THR A 74 -0.32 -37.62 3.49
CA THR A 74 0.41 -38.10 4.67
C THR A 74 0.58 -39.61 4.60
N SER A 75 1.83 -40.06 4.70
CA SER A 75 2.24 -41.45 4.46
C SER A 75 1.40 -42.45 5.25
N SER A 76 0.81 -43.41 4.53
CA SER A 76 0.19 -44.60 5.09
C SER A 76 1.23 -45.38 5.91
N PRO A 77 0.92 -45.84 7.15
CA PRO A 77 1.86 -46.63 7.93
C PRO A 77 2.18 -47.94 7.19
N SER A 78 3.45 -48.13 6.85
CA SER A 78 3.93 -49.38 6.25
C SER A 78 3.73 -50.54 7.23
N PRO A 79 3.14 -51.68 6.83
CA PRO A 79 2.99 -52.82 7.74
C PRO A 79 4.38 -53.38 8.07
N SER A 80 4.68 -53.46 9.36
CA SER A 80 5.90 -54.09 9.86
C SER A 80 5.84 -55.59 9.55
N LEU A 81 6.79 -56.10 8.77
CA LEU A 81 6.90 -57.53 8.51
C LEU A 81 7.31 -58.25 9.80
N SER A 82 6.42 -59.11 10.30
CA SER A 82 6.71 -60.02 11.41
C SER A 82 7.81 -60.99 10.98
N SER A 83 9.00 -60.87 11.58
CA SER A 83 10.10 -61.80 11.38
C SER A 83 9.71 -63.18 11.93
N ALA A 84 9.66 -64.18 11.05
CA ALA A 84 9.48 -65.58 11.43
C ALA A 84 10.58 -66.02 12.43
N PRO A 85 10.26 -66.90 13.40
CA PRO A 85 11.23 -67.34 14.40
C PRO A 85 12.38 -68.10 13.74
N ALA A 86 13.60 -67.82 14.21
CA ALA A 86 14.82 -68.52 13.77
C ALA A 86 14.76 -70.02 14.13
N PRO A 87 15.30 -70.93 13.30
CA PRO A 87 15.37 -72.33 13.66
C PRO A 87 16.34 -72.51 14.84
N GLU A 88 15.89 -73.20 15.89
CA GLU A 88 16.74 -73.61 17.01
C GLU A 88 17.84 -74.57 16.53
N PRO A 89 19.09 -74.43 17.01
CA PRO A 89 20.15 -75.38 16.66
C PRO A 89 19.89 -76.75 17.31
N SER A 90 19.89 -77.79 16.47
CA SER A 90 19.79 -79.20 16.86
C SER A 90 20.81 -79.59 17.93
N THR A 91 20.34 -80.19 19.02
CA THR A 91 21.15 -81.02 19.91
C THR A 91 20.87 -82.49 19.60
N THR A 92 21.90 -83.22 19.17
CA THR A 92 21.89 -84.69 19.05
C THR A 92 23.22 -85.20 19.62
N PRO A 93 23.20 -86.22 20.51
CA PRO A 93 24.33 -86.64 21.37
C PRO A 93 25.51 -87.29 20.65
#